data_AF-A0A5E4KH89-F1
#
_entry.id   AF-A0A5E4KH89-F1
#
_cell.length_a   1.000
_cell.length_b   1.000
_cell.length_c   1.000
_cell.angle_alpha   90.00
_cell.angle_beta   90.00
_cell.angle_gamma   90.00
#
_symmetry.space_group_name_H-M   'P 1'
#
loop_
_entity.id
_entity.type
_entity.pdbx_description
1 polymer ?
#
loop_
_entity_poly.entity_id
_entity_poly.type
_entity_poly.pdbx_seq_one_letter_code
_entity_poly.pdbx_strand_id
1 'polypeptide(L)' 'MYKQVCIIPFRRDFLIKFNELSPTPLEIVESVDMMRVLEHGYKVKMVETKCETYSVDTIEDLRKVERLMENDQLIEQYR' A
#
# COMPACT_ATOMS: atom_id res chain seq x y z
N MET A 1 -1.53 12.23 -13.42
CA MET A 1 -1.32 12.13 -11.96
C MET A 1 -1.53 10.68 -11.59
N TYR A 2 -0.63 10.09 -10.80
CA TYR A 2 -0.70 8.68 -10.40
C TYR A 2 -1.20 8.56 -8.96
N LYS A 3 -1.87 7.45 -8.64
CA LYS A 3 -2.28 7.09 -7.28
C LYS A 3 -1.38 5.97 -6.77
N GLN A 4 -0.79 6.13 -5.59
CA GLN A 4 -0.11 5.04 -4.90
C GLN A 4 -1.14 4.03 -4.39
N VAL A 5 -0.89 2.75 -4.65
CA VAL A 5 -1.60 1.65 -3.99
C VAL A 5 -0.76 1.21 -2.79
N CYS A 6 -1.36 1.10 -1.61
CA CYS A 6 -0.68 0.78 -0.33
C CYS A 6 -0.28 -0.70 -0.21
N ILE A 7 0.30 -1.28 -1.25
CA ILE A 7 0.87 -2.63 -1.24
C ILE A 7 2.39 -2.46 -1.40
N ILE A 8 3.11 -2.70 -0.30
CA ILE A 8 4.55 -2.43 -0.23
C ILE A 8 5.27 -3.73 0.17
N PRO A 9 5.67 -4.56 -0.82
CA PRO A 9 6.40 -5.79 -0.52
C PRO A 9 7.84 -5.46 -0.12
N PHE A 10 8.30 -6.06 0.98
CA PHE A 10 9.68 -5.96 1.43
C PHE A 10 10.40 -7.29 1.33
N ARG A 11 11.69 -7.26 1.02
CA ARG A 11 12.58 -8.37 1.35
C ARG A 11 12.74 -8.41 2.86
N ARG A 12 12.68 -9.59 3.47
CA ARG A 12 12.78 -9.78 4.93
C ARG A 12 13.93 -8.97 5.55
N ASP A 13 15.14 -9.15 5.03
CA ASP A 13 16.34 -8.53 5.62
C ASP A 13 16.31 -7.00 5.47
N PHE A 14 15.68 -6.48 4.42
CA PHE A 14 15.49 -5.04 4.27
C PHE A 14 14.42 -4.49 5.20
N LEU A 15 13.35 -5.25 5.49
CA LEU A 15 12.33 -4.82 6.45
C LEU A 15 12.92 -4.64 7.85
N ILE A 16 13.79 -5.57 8.27
CA ILE A 16 14.52 -5.47 9.54
C ILE A 16 15.39 -4.21 9.54
N LYS A 17 16.18 -4.02 8.48
CA LYS A 17 17.03 -2.84 8.32
C LYS A 17 16.24 -1.53 8.30
N PHE A 18 15.11 -1.49 7.61
CA PHE A 18 14.23 -0.32 7.53
C PHE A 18 13.75 0.10 8.92
N ASN A 19 13.43 -0.86 9.78
CA ASN A 19 13.02 -0.61 11.16
C ASN A 19 14.14 -0.01 12.03
N GLU A 20 15.41 -0.25 11.67
CA GLU A 20 16.58 0.33 12.35
C GLU A 20 16.93 1.74 11.84
N LEU A 21 16.38 2.17 10.70
CA LEU A 21 16.64 3.51 10.16
C LEU A 21 15.95 4.56 11.02
N SER A 22 16.68 5.61 11.37
CA SER A 22 16.12 6.78 12.05
C SER A 22 15.09 7.49 11.14
N PRO A 23 13.98 7.99 11.71
CA PRO A 23 13.04 8.81 10.95
C PRO A 23 13.71 10.02 10.31
N THR A 24 13.20 10.46 9.17
CA THR A 24 13.79 11.56 8.39
C THR A 24 12.84 12.75 8.27
N PRO A 25 13.35 13.97 7.96
CA PRO A 25 12.52 15.17 7.92
C PRO A 25 11.31 15.06 6.99
N LEU A 26 11.46 14.53 5.77
CA LEU A 26 10.32 14.43 4.84
C LEU A 26 9.33 13.36 5.25
N GLU A 27 9.80 12.25 5.83
CA GLU A 27 8.90 11.26 6.42
C GLU A 27 7.99 11.90 7.47
N ILE A 28 8.54 12.71 8.37
CA ILE A 28 7.79 13.34 9.46
C ILE A 28 6.81 14.39 8.92
N VAL A 29 7.26 15.24 7.98
CA VAL A 29 6.44 16.34 7.44
C VAL A 29 5.29 15.81 6.59
N GLU A 30 5.54 14.80 5.75
CA GLU A 30 4.54 14.24 4.83
C GLU A 30 3.75 13.09 5.46
N SER A 31 4.23 12.54 6.58
CA SER A 31 3.76 11.30 7.18
C SER A 31 3.81 10.10 6.22
N VAL A 32 4.89 10.00 5.42
CA VAL A 32 5.09 8.97 4.38
C VAL A 32 6.37 8.18 4.64
N ASP A 33 6.24 6.93 5.10
CA ASP A 33 7.33 6.01 5.45
C ASP A 33 8.39 5.82 4.34
N MET A 34 7.95 5.84 3.08
CA MET A 34 8.86 5.62 1.94
C MET A 34 9.83 6.78 1.73
N MET A 35 9.56 7.96 2.31
CA MET A 35 10.53 9.05 2.33
C MET A 35 11.78 8.67 3.12
N ARG A 36 11.63 7.95 4.24
CA ARG A 36 12.77 7.41 5.02
C ARG A 36 13.69 6.56 4.15
N VAL A 37 13.11 5.72 3.30
CA VAL A 37 13.86 4.86 2.37
C VAL A 37 14.69 5.71 1.39
N LEU A 38 14.08 6.75 0.81
CA LEU A 38 14.72 7.61 -0.18
C LEU A 38 15.79 8.51 0.45
N GLU A 39 15.52 9.11 1.61
CA GLU A 39 16.43 10.03 2.29
C GLU A 39 17.68 9.32 2.85
N HIS A 40 17.57 8.04 3.21
CA HIS A 40 18.73 7.20 3.55
C HIS A 40 19.46 6.63 2.32
N GLY A 41 19.11 7.06 1.10
CA GLY A 41 19.80 6.72 -0.15
C GLY A 41 19.42 5.36 -0.75
N TYR A 42 18.37 4.70 -0.25
CA TYR A 42 17.85 3.49 -0.87
C TYR A 42 16.90 3.80 -2.02
N LYS A 43 16.58 2.78 -2.81
CA LYS A 43 15.70 2.91 -3.99
C LYS A 43 14.35 2.28 -3.71
N VAL A 44 13.29 3.00 -4.06
CA VAL A 44 11.92 2.47 -4.12
C VAL A 44 11.59 2.21 -5.58
N LYS A 45 11.18 0.98 -5.90
CA LYS A 45 10.71 0.62 -7.25
C LYS A 45 9.18 0.59 -7.23
N MET A 46 8.56 1.39 -8.10
CA MET A 46 7.11 1.35 -8.36
C MET A 46 6.82 0.58 -9.65
N VAL A 47 5.65 -0.05 -9.70
CA VAL A 47 5.13 -0.77 -10.87
C VAL A 47 3.71 -0.29 -11.13
N GLU A 48 3.43 0.11 -12.36
CA GLU A 48 2.07 0.50 -12.75
C GLU A 48 1.16 -0.73 -12.79
N THR A 49 -0.07 -0.56 -12.31
CA THR A 49 -1.11 -1.59 -12.38
C THR A 49 -2.36 -1.01 -13.03
N LYS A 50 -3.09 -1.87 -13.76
CA LYS A 50 -4.41 -1.56 -14.30
C LYS A 50 -5.54 -1.98 -13.36
N CYS A 51 -5.20 -2.65 -12.26
CA CYS A 51 -6.19 -3.09 -11.29
C CYS A 51 -6.78 -1.90 -10.55
N GLU A 52 -8.10 -1.85 -10.49
CA GLU A 52 -8.80 -0.93 -9.60
C GLU A 52 -8.78 -1.48 -8.18
N THR A 53 -8.51 -0.61 -7.21
CA THR A 53 -8.48 -0.97 -5.79
C THR A 53 -9.50 -0.14 -5.03
N TYR A 54 -10.26 -0.79 -4.17
CA TYR A 54 -11.32 -0.17 -3.38
C TYR A 54 -10.96 -0.26 -1.90
N SER A 55 -10.76 0.88 -1.25
CA SER A 55 -10.63 0.95 0.22
C SER A 55 -12.02 0.90 0.85
N VAL A 56 -12.15 0.26 2.00
CA VAL A 56 -13.41 0.17 2.75
C VAL A 56 -13.18 0.78 4.13
N ASP A 57 -13.48 2.07 4.26
CA ASP A 57 -13.30 2.82 5.51
C ASP A 57 -14.64 3.31 6.09
N THR A 58 -15.69 3.37 5.25
CA THR A 58 -17.05 3.80 5.62
C THR A 58 -18.12 2.75 5.32
N ILE A 59 -19.33 2.94 5.85
CA ILE A 59 -20.48 2.06 5.56
C ILE A 59 -20.86 2.16 4.07
N GLU A 60 -20.71 3.33 3.48
CA GLU A 60 -20.95 3.58 2.06
C GLU A 60 -19.96 2.79 1.18
N ASP A 61 -18.68 2.75 1.56
CA ASP A 61 -17.66 1.96 0.86
C ASP A 61 -17.95 0.47 0.96
N LEU A 62 -18.35 -0.01 2.14
CA LEU A 62 -18.72 -1.41 2.36
C LEU A 62 -19.85 -1.81 1.40
N ARG A 63 -20.95 -1.06 1.40
CA ARG A 63 -22.10 -1.32 0.50
C ARG A 63 -21.70 -1.31 -0.97
N LYS A 64 -20.73 -0.45 -1.35
CA LYS A 64 -20.21 -0.39 -2.72
C LYS A 64 -19.42 -1.65 -3.07
N VAL A 65 -18.49 -2.04 -2.21
CA VAL A 65 -17.65 -3.23 -2.43
C VAL A 65 -18.48 -4.50 -2.41
N GLU A 66 -19.46 -4.63 -1.51
CA GLU A 66 -20.42 -5.75 -1.49
C GLU A 66 -21.08 -5.96 -2.86
N ARG A 67 -21.58 -4.89 -3.50
CA ARG A 67 -22.17 -4.98 -4.85
C ARG A 67 -21.16 -5.37 -5.92
N LEU A 68 -19.93 -4.85 -5.86
CA LEU A 68 -18.87 -5.19 -6.81
C LEU A 68 -18.45 -6.66 -6.69
N MET A 69 -18.57 -7.21 -5.48
CA MET A 69 -18.19 -8.58 -5.16
C MET A 69 -19.28 -9.62 -5.48
N GLU A 70 -20.50 -9.23 -5.85
CA GLU A 70 -21.62 -10.18 -6.12
C GLU A 70 -21.26 -11.28 -7.14
N ASN A 71 -20.39 -10.97 -8.11
CA ASN A 71 -19.94 -11.90 -9.15
C ASN A 71 -18.44 -12.19 -9.05
N ASP A 72 -17.82 -11.96 -7.89
CA ASP A 72 -16.40 -12.23 -7.69
C ASP A 72 -16.16 -13.73 -7.60
N GLN A 73 -15.46 -14.27 -8.60
CA GLN A 73 -15.13 -15.68 -8.72
C GLN A 73 -14.29 -16.19 -7.54
N LEU A 74 -13.56 -15.31 -6.85
CA LEU A 74 -12.76 -15.69 -5.69
C LEU A 74 -13.62 -15.99 -4.46
N ILE A 75 -14.86 -15.48 -4.37
CA ILE A 75 -15.76 -15.79 -3.24
C ILE A 75 -15.99 -17.30 -3.10
N GLU A 76 -16.05 -18.02 -4.22
CA GLU A 76 -16.20 -19.48 -4.21
C GLU A 76 -15.02 -20.19 -3.53
N GLN A 77 -13.83 -19.57 -3.51
CA GLN A 77 -12.62 -20.13 -2.89
C GLN A 77 -12.51 -19.83 -1.39
N TYR A 78 -13.26 -18.85 -0.87
CA TYR A 78 -13.24 -18.45 0.53
C TYR A 78 -14.36 -19.08 1.38
N ARG A 79 -15.32 -19.77 0.74
CA ARG A 79 -16.39 -20.52 1.42
C ARG A 79 -15.94 -21.90 1.85
#